data_AF-A0A255YPK3-F1
#
_entry.id   AF-A0A255YPK3-F1
#
_cell.length_a   1.000
_cell.length_b   1.000
_cell.length_c   1.000
_cell.angle_alpha   90.00
_cell.angle_beta   90.00
_cell.angle_gamma   90.00
#
_symmetry.space_group_name_H-M   'P 1'
#
loop_
_entity.id
_entity.type
_entity.pdbx_description
1 polymer ?
#
loop_
_entity_poly.entity_id
_entity_poly.type
_entity_poly.pdbx_seq_one_letter_code
_entity_poly.pdbx_strand_id
1 'polypeptide(L)'
;MNLAIPDFDGLALMTRFMLAAVRPLACVALLPPLAGASLPWRARLALVAALAAFAAFRPGAPVLGPIDVPAELMAGLVAGLGLALAFAAAALAGELLAQMIGLGFATLGPMGGNGCAVPALFTTLAWVMLLVGDLHLDLFALLASGASLYPPGGMGLAGIAALGSLMFLWGLKLALPLMAVLLLAQAVVAIASRAAPQMSAMAVGPAALLLAFVTLLPLVFGHIAARLAGALATGLGLLG
;
A
#
# COMPACT_ATOMS: atom_id res chain seq x y z
N MET A 1 41.38 7.79 -36.91
CA MET A 1 40.67 7.15 -35.77
C MET A 1 39.19 7.41 -36.00
N ASN A 2 38.52 6.48 -36.66
CA ASN A 2 37.10 6.61 -37.04
C ASN A 2 36.26 6.51 -35.75
N LEU A 3 35.84 7.65 -35.21
CA LEU A 3 34.74 7.70 -34.24
C LEU A 3 33.46 7.46 -35.04
N ALA A 4 33.18 6.18 -35.32
CA ALA A 4 31.87 5.78 -35.79
C ALA A 4 30.87 6.20 -34.71
N ILE A 5 30.09 7.23 -34.99
CA ILE A 5 28.90 7.57 -34.22
C ILE A 5 28.05 6.31 -34.26
N PRO A 6 27.77 5.64 -33.13
CA PRO A 6 26.96 4.43 -33.13
C PRO A 6 25.63 4.77 -33.80
N ASP A 7 25.22 3.97 -34.78
CA ASP A 7 23.96 4.17 -35.52
C ASP A 7 22.82 4.36 -34.51
N PHE A 8 22.26 5.57 -34.49
CA PHE A 8 21.24 5.95 -33.54
C PHE A 8 19.90 5.40 -34.03
N ASP A 9 19.67 4.11 -33.78
CA ASP A 9 18.38 3.49 -34.05
C ASP A 9 17.35 3.96 -33.02
N GLY A 10 16.71 5.10 -33.31
CA GLY A 10 15.68 5.70 -32.47
C GLY A 10 14.49 4.76 -32.25
N LEU A 11 14.21 3.83 -33.17
CA LEU A 11 13.13 2.86 -33.03
C LEU A 11 13.48 1.80 -31.98
N ALA A 12 14.72 1.30 -31.99
CA ALA A 12 15.21 0.35 -30.99
C ALA A 12 15.22 0.96 -29.58
N LEU A 13 15.65 2.22 -29.47
CA LEU A 13 15.61 3.00 -28.22
C LEU A 13 14.19 3.19 -27.69
N MET A 14 13.25 3.59 -28.57
CA MET A 14 11.84 3.76 -28.21
C MET A 14 11.22 2.42 -27.75
N THR A 15 11.52 1.33 -28.46
CA THR A 15 11.00 -0.01 -28.14
C THR A 15 11.49 -0.47 -26.77
N ARG A 16 12.78 -0.30 -26.46
CA ARG A 16 13.33 -0.62 -25.15
C ARG A 16 12.67 0.19 -24.03
N PHE A 17 12.47 1.49 -24.25
CA PHE A 17 11.78 2.35 -23.29
C PHE A 17 10.32 1.93 -23.07
N MET A 18 9.57 1.66 -24.14
CA MET A 18 8.17 1.23 -24.03
C MET A 18 8.02 -0.11 -23.30
N LEU A 19 8.91 -1.08 -23.57
CA LEU A 19 8.89 -2.37 -22.89
C LEU A 19 9.26 -2.24 -21.40
N ALA A 20 10.27 -1.43 -21.08
CA ALA A 20 10.64 -1.15 -19.69
C ALA A 20 9.55 -0.38 -18.91
N ALA A 21 8.65 0.34 -19.60
CA ALA A 21 7.55 1.07 -18.98
C ALA A 21 6.38 0.18 -18.53
N VAL A 22 6.23 -1.03 -19.07
CA VAL A 22 5.06 -1.90 -18.83
C VAL A 22 4.89 -2.24 -17.35
N ARG A 23 5.96 -2.72 -16.69
CA ARG A 23 5.95 -3.10 -15.27
C ARG A 23 5.64 -1.92 -14.33
N PRO A 24 6.36 -0.78 -14.37
CA PRO A 24 6.06 0.35 -13.50
C PRO A 24 4.68 0.96 -13.77
N LEU A 25 4.22 0.98 -15.03
CA LEU A 25 2.86 1.41 -15.36
C LEU A 25 1.81 0.52 -14.67
N ALA A 26 1.96 -0.80 -14.78
CA ALA A 26 1.04 -1.77 -14.20
C ALA A 26 1.00 -1.72 -12.66
N CYS A 27 2.14 -1.53 -12.01
CA CYS A 27 2.20 -1.38 -10.55
C CYS A 27 1.54 -0.07 -10.09
N VAL A 28 1.90 1.05 -10.72
CA VAL A 28 1.39 2.39 -10.39
C VAL A 28 -0.11 2.53 -10.64
N ALA A 29 -0.66 1.79 -11.60
CA ALA A 29 -2.10 1.76 -11.86
C ALA A 29 -2.92 1.14 -10.71
N LEU A 30 -2.36 0.18 -9.97
CA LEU A 30 -3.04 -0.52 -8.87
C LEU A 30 -2.78 0.08 -7.49
N LEU A 31 -1.70 0.84 -7.34
CA LEU A 31 -1.29 1.50 -6.11
C LEU A 31 -2.38 2.50 -5.63
N PRO A 32 -3.19 2.18 -4.59
CA PRO A 32 -4.37 2.98 -4.22
C PRO A 32 -4.08 4.46 -3.96
N PRO A 33 -2.98 4.84 -3.28
CA PRO A 33 -2.70 6.25 -3.03
C PRO A 33 -2.05 7.00 -4.22
N LEU A 34 -1.53 6.31 -5.24
CA LEU A 34 -1.11 6.91 -6.52
C LEU A 34 -2.20 6.83 -7.59
N ALA A 35 -3.16 5.91 -7.43
CA ALA A 35 -4.32 5.74 -8.28
C ALA A 35 -5.45 6.72 -7.90
N GLY A 36 -5.47 7.23 -6.66
CA GLY A 36 -6.44 8.20 -6.14
C GLY A 36 -6.15 9.67 -6.51
N ALA A 37 -6.99 10.58 -6.00
CA ALA A 37 -6.99 12.02 -6.30
C ALA A 37 -5.75 12.80 -5.80
N SER A 38 -4.87 12.16 -5.03
CA SER A 38 -3.69 12.76 -4.40
C SER A 38 -2.59 13.16 -5.38
N LEU A 39 -2.48 12.49 -6.53
CA LEU A 39 -1.48 12.81 -7.57
C LEU A 39 -2.16 13.09 -8.92
N PRO A 40 -1.87 14.23 -9.59
CA PRO A 40 -2.38 14.47 -10.93
C PRO A 40 -1.81 13.44 -11.90
N TRP A 41 -2.62 13.01 -12.87
CA TRP A 41 -2.26 11.97 -13.84
C TRP A 41 -0.94 12.27 -14.59
N ARG A 42 -0.60 13.55 -14.78
CA ARG A 42 0.65 14.01 -15.41
C ARG A 42 1.88 13.67 -14.56
N ALA A 43 1.82 13.88 -13.25
CA ALA A 43 2.90 13.54 -12.32
C ALA A 43 3.09 12.02 -12.26
N ARG A 44 1.99 11.27 -12.31
CA ARG A 44 2.02 9.80 -12.37
C ARG A 44 2.74 9.29 -13.63
N LEU A 45 2.42 9.85 -14.80
CA LEU A 45 3.12 9.49 -16.03
C LEU A 45 4.60 9.90 -16.01
N ALA A 46 4.93 11.05 -15.43
CA ALA A 46 6.31 11.48 -15.28
C ALA A 46 7.12 10.51 -14.40
N LEU A 47 6.53 10.01 -13.30
CA LEU A 47 7.14 9.00 -12.45
C LEU A 47 7.36 7.69 -13.20
N VAL A 48 6.35 7.19 -13.93
CA VAL A 48 6.47 5.97 -14.74
C VAL A 48 7.56 6.13 -15.81
N ALA A 49 7.60 7.27 -16.49
CA ALA A 49 8.60 7.56 -17.51
C ALA A 49 10.03 7.62 -16.91
N ALA A 50 10.19 8.22 -15.73
CA ALA A 50 11.47 8.26 -15.03
C ALA A 50 11.95 6.85 -14.64
N LEU A 51 11.05 6.02 -14.08
CA LEU A 51 11.35 4.63 -13.73
C LEU A 51 11.65 3.79 -14.97
N ALA A 52 10.90 3.97 -16.05
CA ALA A 52 11.12 3.27 -17.32
C ALA A 52 12.46 3.65 -17.95
N ALA A 53 12.82 4.94 -17.94
CA ALA A 53 14.13 5.39 -18.43
C ALA A 53 15.26 4.80 -17.58
N PHE A 54 15.11 4.79 -16.25
CA PHE A 54 16.09 4.18 -15.36
C PHE A 54 16.23 2.67 -15.62
N ALA A 55 15.12 1.94 -15.75
CA ALA A 55 15.13 0.51 -16.03
C ALA A 55 15.72 0.17 -17.42
N ALA A 56 15.46 1.00 -18.44
CA ALA A 56 15.91 0.78 -19.81
C ALA A 56 17.40 1.11 -20.03
N PHE A 57 17.93 2.12 -19.31
CA PHE A 57 19.26 2.67 -19.56
C PHE A 57 20.28 2.41 -18.45
N ARG A 58 19.92 1.66 -17.40
CA ARG A 58 20.88 1.26 -16.38
C ARG A 58 21.97 0.33 -16.94
N PRO A 59 23.20 0.38 -16.40
CA PRO A 59 24.21 -0.62 -16.70
C PRO A 59 23.69 -2.03 -16.37
N GLY A 60 23.78 -2.96 -17.33
CA GLY A 60 23.22 -4.31 -17.17
C GLY A 60 21.69 -4.37 -17.26
N ALA A 61 21.05 -3.41 -17.93
CA ALA A 61 19.62 -3.48 -18.23
C ALA A 61 19.28 -4.75 -19.02
N PRO A 62 18.20 -5.46 -18.67
CA PRO A 62 17.77 -6.64 -19.40
C PRO A 62 17.33 -6.26 -20.82
N VAL A 63 17.72 -7.08 -21.79
CA VAL A 63 17.25 -6.94 -23.18
C VAL A 63 15.86 -7.55 -23.26
N LEU A 64 14.83 -6.71 -23.10
CA LEU A 64 13.42 -7.12 -23.19
C LEU A 64 12.99 -7.24 -24.65
N GLY A 65 12.29 -8.33 -24.98
CA GLY A 65 11.63 -8.54 -26.26
C GLY A 65 10.10 -8.38 -26.17
N PRO A 66 9.40 -8.29 -27.31
CA PRO A 66 7.93 -8.23 -27.33
C PRO A 66 7.24 -9.43 -26.66
N ILE A 67 7.92 -10.58 -26.58
CA ILE A 67 7.41 -11.79 -25.92
C ILE A 67 7.37 -11.67 -24.39
N ASP A 68 8.13 -10.75 -23.81
CA ASP A 68 8.24 -10.56 -22.36
C ASP A 68 7.15 -9.64 -21.80
N VAL A 69 6.42 -8.93 -22.66
CA VAL A 69 5.31 -8.03 -22.29
C VAL A 69 4.32 -8.67 -21.30
N PRO A 70 3.77 -9.88 -21.53
CA PRO A 70 2.86 -10.50 -20.56
C PRO A 70 3.52 -10.77 -19.21
N ALA A 71 4.81 -11.16 -19.18
CA ALA A 71 5.52 -11.40 -17.93
C ALA A 71 5.78 -10.10 -17.16
N GLU A 72 6.19 -9.03 -17.86
CA GLU A 72 6.40 -7.70 -17.27
C GLU A 72 5.09 -7.08 -16.76
N LEU A 73 3.99 -7.26 -17.50
CA LEU A 73 2.66 -6.84 -17.07
C LEU A 73 2.22 -7.59 -15.81
N MET A 74 2.35 -8.92 -15.79
CA MET A 74 1.99 -9.72 -14.62
C MET A 74 2.84 -9.36 -13.41
N ALA A 75 4.16 -9.23 -13.56
CA ALA A 75 5.05 -8.84 -12.46
C ALA A 75 4.65 -7.47 -11.87
N GLY A 76 4.34 -6.49 -12.72
CA GLY A 76 3.88 -5.18 -12.28
C GLY A 76 2.51 -5.23 -11.58
N LEU A 77 1.56 -6.01 -12.11
CA LEU A 77 0.24 -6.18 -11.48
C LEU A 77 0.34 -6.87 -10.12
N VAL A 78 1.18 -7.89 -10.01
CA VAL A 78 1.40 -8.66 -8.79
C VAL A 78 2.01 -7.78 -7.69
N ALA A 79 3.05 -7.01 -8.02
CA ALA A 79 3.65 -6.05 -7.09
C ALA A 79 2.66 -4.94 -6.70
N GLY A 80 1.93 -4.38 -7.67
CA GLY A 80 0.92 -3.35 -7.44
C GLY A 80 -0.23 -3.84 -6.55
N LEU A 81 -0.72 -5.05 -6.78
CA LEU A 81 -1.78 -5.68 -5.98
C LEU A 81 -1.33 -5.94 -4.54
N GLY A 82 -0.11 -6.45 -4.34
CA GLY A 82 0.42 -6.70 -3.00
C GLY A 82 0.49 -5.41 -2.17
N LEU A 83 0.99 -4.34 -2.77
CA LEU A 83 1.04 -3.04 -2.11
C LEU A 83 -0.36 -2.45 -1.90
N ALA A 84 -1.28 -2.62 -2.85
CA ALA A 84 -2.67 -2.21 -2.71
C ALA A 84 -3.37 -2.87 -1.52
N LEU A 85 -3.16 -4.17 -1.32
CA LEU A 85 -3.70 -4.92 -0.18
C LEU A 85 -3.12 -4.42 1.14
N ALA A 86 -1.82 -4.10 1.20
CA ALA A 86 -1.19 -3.54 2.40
C ALA A 86 -1.81 -2.19 2.80
N PHE A 87 -2.01 -1.27 1.84
CA PHE A 87 -2.69 0.00 2.10
C PHE A 87 -4.17 -0.17 2.44
N ALA A 88 -4.87 -1.12 1.80
CA ALA A 88 -6.26 -1.44 2.12
C ALA A 88 -6.41 -1.99 3.55
N ALA A 89 -5.47 -2.82 4.02
CA ALA A 89 -5.46 -3.31 5.39
C ALA A 89 -5.26 -2.18 6.42
N ALA A 90 -4.38 -1.21 6.13
CA ALA A 90 -4.22 -0.02 6.97
C ALA A 90 -5.50 0.84 6.99
N ALA A 91 -6.13 1.06 5.82
CA ALA A 91 -7.41 1.77 5.72
C ALA A 91 -8.51 1.09 6.54
N LEU A 92 -8.63 -0.24 6.41
CA LEU A 92 -9.60 -1.05 7.14
C LEU A 92 -9.36 -0.97 8.65
N ALA A 93 -8.11 -1.00 9.10
CA ALA A 93 -7.78 -0.84 10.52
C ALA A 93 -8.23 0.53 11.05
N GLY A 94 -8.05 1.60 10.27
CA GLY A 94 -8.54 2.93 10.63
C GLY A 94 -10.07 3.05 10.62
N GLU A 95 -10.76 2.35 9.71
CA GLU A 95 -12.23 2.28 9.66
C GLU A 95 -12.80 1.54 10.88
N LEU A 96 -12.22 0.38 11.22
CA LEU A 96 -12.63 -0.36 12.42
C LEU A 96 -12.39 0.47 13.68
N LEU A 97 -11.26 1.15 13.77
CA LEU A 97 -10.97 2.07 14.87
C LEU A 97 -11.99 3.21 14.95
N ALA A 98 -12.33 3.84 13.82
CA ALA A 98 -13.35 4.89 13.75
C ALA A 98 -14.71 4.42 14.28
N GLN A 99 -15.12 3.23 13.86
CA GLN A 99 -16.36 2.59 14.31
C GLN A 99 -16.33 2.32 15.81
N MET A 100 -15.21 1.84 16.34
CA MET A 100 -15.04 1.50 17.75
C MET A 100 -15.04 2.73 18.67
N ILE A 101 -14.53 3.87 18.20
CA ILE A 101 -14.55 5.15 18.94
C ILE A 101 -15.95 5.81 18.89
N GLY A 102 -16.88 5.27 18.09
CA GLY A 102 -18.23 5.82 17.94
C GLY A 102 -18.33 6.93 16.90
N LEU A 103 -17.29 7.16 16.09
CA LEU A 103 -17.31 8.12 14.98
C LEU A 103 -18.15 7.61 13.79
N GLY A 104 -18.47 6.31 13.76
CA GLY A 104 -19.34 5.70 12.74
C GLY A 104 -20.76 6.27 12.72
N PHE A 105 -21.26 6.89 13.80
CA PHE A 105 -22.56 7.54 13.80
C PHE A 105 -22.58 8.86 13.00
N ALA A 106 -21.42 9.48 12.78
CA ALA A 106 -21.31 10.73 12.04
C ALA A 106 -21.67 10.55 10.54
N THR A 107 -21.52 9.34 10.00
CA THR A 107 -21.80 9.04 8.58
C THR A 107 -23.29 8.88 8.27
N LEU A 108 -24.14 8.71 9.30
CA LEU A 108 -25.59 8.51 9.17
C LEU A 108 -26.40 9.82 9.06
N GLY A 109 -25.74 10.98 9.13
CA GLY A 109 -26.40 12.29 9.07
C GLY A 109 -27.04 12.58 7.70
N PRO A 110 -28.21 13.26 7.65
CA PRO A 110 -28.99 13.48 6.42
C PRO A 110 -28.29 14.33 5.35
N MET A 111 -27.20 15.02 5.69
CA MET A 111 -26.41 15.82 4.76
C MET A 111 -25.25 15.04 4.10
N GLY A 112 -25.12 13.73 4.36
CA GLY A 112 -23.92 12.98 3.99
C GLY A 112 -22.76 13.49 4.84
N GLY A 113 -22.64 12.94 6.06
CA GLY A 113 -21.65 13.42 7.02
C GLY A 113 -20.24 13.44 6.43
N ASN A 114 -19.47 14.48 6.78
CA ASN A 114 -18.04 14.55 6.49
C ASN A 114 -17.41 13.20 6.87
N GLY A 115 -16.84 12.49 5.90
CA GLY A 115 -16.30 11.14 6.11
C GLY A 115 -15.32 11.12 7.28
N CYS A 116 -15.28 10.00 8.00
CA CYS A 116 -14.35 9.86 9.11
C CYS A 116 -12.91 10.00 8.60
N ALA A 117 -12.10 10.83 9.25
CA ALA A 117 -10.71 11.09 8.86
C ALA A 117 -9.72 10.01 9.33
N VAL A 118 -10.14 9.12 10.24
CA VAL A 118 -9.27 8.09 10.85
C VAL A 118 -8.76 7.04 9.84
N PRO A 119 -9.56 6.52 8.90
CA PRO A 119 -9.05 5.68 7.81
C PRO A 119 -7.95 6.37 6.99
N ALA A 120 -8.15 7.66 6.66
CA ALA A 120 -7.18 8.46 5.92
C ALA A 120 -5.89 8.72 6.73
N LEU A 121 -6.00 8.86 8.06
CA LEU A 121 -4.85 8.92 8.96
C LEU A 121 -4.02 7.63 8.89
N PHE A 122 -4.66 6.46 8.92
CA PHE A 122 -3.92 5.19 8.88
C PHE A 122 -3.27 4.93 7.51
N THR A 123 -3.91 5.32 6.41
CA THR A 123 -3.30 5.21 5.08
C THR A 123 -2.14 6.18 4.87
N THR A 124 -2.24 7.40 5.40
CA THR A 124 -1.12 8.37 5.39
C THR A 124 0.04 7.92 6.27
N LEU A 125 -0.24 7.32 7.44
CA LEU A 125 0.79 6.71 8.29
C LEU A 125 1.51 5.55 7.59
N ALA A 126 0.78 4.69 6.87
CA ALA A 126 1.40 3.64 6.04
C ALA A 126 2.36 4.21 4.99
N TRP A 127 2.00 5.36 4.39
CA TRP A 127 2.88 6.08 3.48
C TRP A 127 4.15 6.61 4.15
N VAL A 128 4.00 7.27 5.30
CA VAL A 128 5.13 7.80 6.05
C VAL A 128 6.07 6.66 6.45
N MET A 129 5.55 5.51 6.89
CA MET A 129 6.39 4.35 7.24
C MET A 129 7.12 3.77 6.04
N LEU A 130 6.47 3.75 4.87
CA LEU A 130 7.11 3.34 3.62
C LEU A 130 8.30 4.26 3.27
N LEU A 131 8.13 5.58 3.44
CA LEU A 131 9.19 6.55 3.18
C LEU A 131 10.32 6.49 4.20
N VAL A 132 10.00 6.44 5.50
CA VAL A 132 10.98 6.43 6.60
C VAL A 132 11.78 5.13 6.64
N GLY A 133 11.17 3.99 6.28
CA GLY A 133 11.85 2.71 6.24
C GLY A 133 12.59 2.43 4.93
N ASP A 134 12.78 3.43 4.06
CA ASP A 134 13.41 3.31 2.74
C ASP A 134 12.77 2.26 1.79
N LEU A 135 11.59 1.75 2.14
CA LEU A 135 10.85 0.74 1.38
C LEU A 135 10.45 1.24 -0.02
N HIS A 136 10.42 2.55 -0.22
CA HIS A 136 10.22 3.15 -1.54
C HIS A 136 11.39 2.88 -2.48
N LEU A 137 12.62 2.81 -1.96
CA LEU A 137 13.80 2.45 -2.73
C LEU A 137 13.76 0.97 -3.12
N ASP A 138 13.37 0.10 -2.19
CA ASP A 138 13.16 -1.33 -2.48
C ASP A 138 12.08 -1.55 -3.54
N LEU A 139 10.97 -0.79 -3.46
CA LEU A 139 9.93 -0.78 -4.48
C LEU A 139 10.49 -0.33 -5.85
N PHE A 140 11.27 0.74 -5.90
CA PHE A 140 11.87 1.20 -7.16
C PHE A 140 12.90 0.23 -7.71
N ALA A 141 13.70 -0.40 -6.84
CA ALA A 141 14.64 -1.45 -7.22
C ALA A 141 13.91 -2.67 -7.80
N LEU A 142 12.80 -3.08 -7.18
CA LEU A 142 11.93 -4.15 -7.67
C LEU A 142 11.32 -3.84 -9.05
N LEU A 143 10.90 -2.60 -9.24
CA LEU A 143 10.35 -2.15 -10.54
C LEU A 143 11.43 -2.01 -11.62
N ALA A 144 12.66 -1.69 -11.23
CA ALA A 144 13.80 -1.54 -12.15
C ALA A 144 14.56 -2.85 -12.43
N SER A 145 14.34 -3.90 -11.63
CA SER A 145 15.16 -5.11 -11.68
C SER A 145 14.95 -5.93 -12.97
N GLY A 146 13.75 -5.98 -13.56
CA GLY A 146 13.43 -6.55 -14.89
C GLY A 146 13.83 -8.04 -15.13
N ALA A 147 12.92 -8.88 -15.64
CA ALA A 147 13.06 -10.31 -16.03
C ALA A 147 13.84 -11.34 -15.15
N SER A 148 14.62 -10.94 -14.13
CA SER A 148 15.39 -11.86 -13.27
C SER A 148 14.55 -12.52 -12.18
N LEU A 149 13.41 -11.90 -11.82
CA LEU A 149 12.57 -12.36 -10.71
C LEU A 149 11.50 -13.37 -11.14
N TYR A 150 11.12 -13.35 -12.41
CA TYR A 150 10.15 -14.28 -12.98
C TYR A 150 10.62 -14.68 -14.38
N PRO A 151 11.18 -15.88 -14.56
CA PRO A 151 11.62 -16.32 -15.87
C PRO A 151 10.45 -16.35 -16.86
N PRO A 152 10.70 -16.12 -18.16
CA PRO A 152 9.71 -16.28 -19.21
C PRO A 152 9.20 -17.72 -19.20
N GLY A 153 7.98 -17.90 -18.69
CA GLY A 153 7.43 -19.19 -18.20
C GLY A 153 6.47 -19.01 -17.02
N GLY A 154 6.59 -17.90 -16.29
CA GLY A 154 5.53 -17.31 -15.46
C GLY A 154 5.37 -17.86 -14.05
N MET A 155 4.98 -16.97 -13.13
CA MET A 155 4.35 -17.35 -11.86
C MET A 155 2.99 -17.98 -12.19
N GLY A 156 2.86 -19.30 -12.08
CA GLY A 156 1.58 -19.97 -12.29
C GLY A 156 0.49 -19.42 -11.36
N LEU A 157 -0.77 -19.70 -11.66
CA LEU A 157 -1.93 -19.26 -10.87
C LEU A 157 -1.77 -19.57 -9.35
N ALA A 158 -1.07 -20.67 -9.04
CA ALA A 158 -0.71 -21.06 -7.69
C ALA A 158 0.26 -20.09 -7.00
N GLY A 159 1.24 -19.52 -7.71
CA GLY A 159 2.14 -18.51 -7.17
C GLY A 159 1.44 -17.18 -6.92
N ILE A 160 0.51 -16.79 -7.79
CA ILE A 160 -0.34 -15.61 -7.61
C ILE A 160 -1.26 -15.79 -6.40
N ALA A 161 -1.88 -16.96 -6.25
CA ALA A 161 -2.72 -17.29 -5.10
C ALA A 161 -1.92 -17.37 -3.79
N ALA A 162 -0.72 -17.96 -3.83
CA ALA A 162 0.19 -18.01 -2.69
C ALA A 162 0.61 -16.59 -2.25
N LEU A 163 0.94 -15.72 -3.20
CA LEU A 163 1.29 -14.34 -2.88
C LEU A 163 0.08 -13.54 -2.36
N GLY A 164 -1.10 -13.69 -2.98
CA GLY A 164 -2.33 -13.06 -2.51
C GLY A 164 -2.71 -13.50 -1.08
N SER A 165 -2.60 -14.79 -0.77
CA SER A 165 -2.84 -15.33 0.58
C SER A 165 -1.79 -14.87 1.60
N LEU A 166 -0.52 -14.77 1.21
CA LEU A 166 0.54 -14.17 2.04
C LEU A 166 0.25 -12.69 2.33
N MET A 167 -0.06 -11.89 1.31
CA MET A 167 -0.39 -10.47 1.48
C MET A 167 -1.64 -10.27 2.35
N PHE A 168 -2.66 -11.13 2.19
CA PHE A 168 -3.83 -11.17 3.06
C PHE A 168 -3.47 -11.52 4.51
N LEU A 169 -2.60 -12.51 4.73
CA LEU A 169 -2.12 -12.89 6.05
C LEU A 169 -1.34 -11.74 6.73
N TRP A 170 -0.54 -10.98 5.98
CA TRP A 170 0.17 -9.81 6.49
C TRP A 170 -0.79 -8.67 6.84
N GLY A 171 -1.78 -8.38 5.99
CA GLY A 171 -2.85 -7.44 6.30
C GLY A 171 -3.64 -7.84 7.56
N LEU A 172 -3.93 -9.14 7.72
CA LEU A 172 -4.61 -9.68 8.90
C LEU A 172 -3.74 -9.60 10.16
N LYS A 173 -2.43 -9.92 10.06
CA LYS A 173 -1.45 -9.75 11.14
C LYS A 173 -1.33 -8.30 11.60
N LEU A 174 -1.47 -7.34 10.67
CA LEU A 174 -1.48 -5.92 10.97
C LEU A 174 -2.76 -5.51 11.72
N ALA A 175 -3.92 -6.01 11.28
CA ALA A 175 -5.21 -5.71 11.87
C ALA A 175 -5.45 -6.38 13.24
N LEU A 176 -4.92 -7.59 13.44
CA LEU A 176 -5.14 -8.42 14.65
C LEU A 176 -4.89 -7.70 15.99
N PRO A 177 -3.73 -7.06 16.24
CA PRO A 177 -3.46 -6.45 17.53
C PRO A 177 -4.38 -5.26 17.83
N LEU A 178 -4.72 -4.47 16.81
CA LEU A 178 -5.70 -3.39 16.97
C LEU A 178 -7.09 -3.94 17.29
N MET A 179 -7.54 -4.95 16.54
CA MET A 179 -8.84 -5.58 16.77
C MET A 179 -8.97 -6.14 18.19
N ALA A 180 -7.93 -6.80 18.70
CA ALA A 180 -7.94 -7.39 20.04
C ALA A 180 -8.08 -6.32 21.15
N VAL A 181 -7.31 -5.24 21.07
CA VAL A 181 -7.38 -4.13 22.05
C VAL A 181 -8.75 -3.44 21.99
N LEU A 182 -9.30 -3.28 20.79
CA LEU A 182 -10.60 -2.60 20.60
C LEU A 182 -11.78 -3.46 21.03
N LEU A 183 -11.74 -4.78 20.81
CA LEU A 183 -12.72 -5.72 21.36
C LEU A 183 -12.76 -5.67 22.88
N LEU A 184 -11.61 -5.56 23.54
CA LEU A 184 -11.52 -5.39 24.99
C LEU A 184 -12.09 -4.04 25.43
N ALA A 185 -11.78 -2.95 24.71
CA ALA A 185 -12.34 -1.63 25.02
C ALA A 185 -13.88 -1.62 24.91
N GLN A 186 -14.45 -2.25 23.88
CA GLN A 186 -15.90 -2.39 23.74
C GLN A 186 -16.51 -3.25 24.84
N ALA A 187 -15.83 -4.31 25.28
CA ALA A 187 -16.28 -5.10 26.42
C ALA A 187 -16.31 -4.26 27.70
N VAL A 188 -15.30 -3.42 27.94
CA VAL A 188 -15.25 -2.51 29.10
C VAL A 188 -16.41 -1.50 29.04
N VAL A 189 -16.67 -0.88 27.89
CA VAL A 189 -17.79 0.05 27.73
C VAL A 189 -19.14 -0.65 27.89
N ALA A 190 -19.29 -1.87 27.36
CA ALA A 190 -20.50 -2.66 27.54
C ALA A 190 -20.75 -3.00 29.01
N ILE A 191 -19.71 -3.39 29.76
CA ILE A 191 -19.80 -3.65 31.21
C ILE A 191 -20.12 -2.36 31.97
N ALA A 192 -19.45 -1.25 31.65
CA ALA A 192 -19.69 0.05 32.28
C ALA A 192 -21.12 0.55 32.05
N SER A 193 -21.67 0.34 30.85
CA SER A 193 -23.05 0.72 30.50
C SER A 193 -24.10 -0.08 31.29
N ARG A 194 -23.79 -1.33 31.67
CA ARG A 194 -24.61 -2.12 32.61
C ARG A 194 -24.49 -1.64 34.06
N ALA A 195 -23.33 -1.13 34.46
CA ALA A 195 -23.08 -0.66 35.82
C ALA A 195 -23.68 0.72 36.13
N ALA A 196 -23.79 1.60 35.12
CA ALA A 196 -24.31 2.96 35.26
C ALA A 196 -25.32 3.31 34.15
N PRO A 197 -26.55 2.74 34.20
CA PRO A 197 -27.58 2.93 33.16
C PRO A 197 -28.10 4.38 33.05
N GLN A 198 -27.76 5.24 34.03
CA GLN A 198 -28.18 6.65 34.09
C GLN A 198 -27.32 7.57 33.20
N MET A 199 -26.11 7.12 32.84
CA MET A 199 -25.29 7.78 31.83
C MET A 199 -25.74 7.25 30.47
N SER A 200 -26.34 8.09 29.63
CA SER A 200 -26.69 7.64 28.28
C SER A 200 -25.41 7.21 27.55
N ALA A 201 -25.35 5.95 27.15
CA ALA A 201 -24.19 5.37 26.49
C ALA A 201 -23.81 6.14 25.20
N MET A 202 -24.78 6.82 24.59
CA MET A 202 -24.59 7.66 23.41
C MET A 202 -24.04 9.06 23.71
N ALA A 203 -24.28 9.64 24.90
CA ALA A 203 -23.76 10.98 25.21
C ALA A 203 -22.31 10.95 25.72
N VAL A 204 -21.94 9.93 26.50
CA VAL A 204 -20.61 9.90 27.16
C VAL A 204 -19.65 8.91 26.51
N GLY A 205 -20.15 7.82 25.93
CA GLY A 205 -19.33 6.75 25.35
C GLY A 205 -18.35 7.24 24.27
N PRO A 206 -18.82 7.87 23.18
CA PRO A 206 -17.93 8.31 22.09
C PRO A 206 -16.93 9.38 22.55
N ALA A 207 -17.33 10.30 23.42
CA ALA A 207 -16.46 11.36 23.94
C ALA A 207 -15.34 10.79 24.85
N ALA A 208 -15.67 9.86 25.74
CA ALA A 208 -14.71 9.19 26.60
C ALA A 208 -13.75 8.30 25.80
N LEU A 209 -14.26 7.57 24.80
CA LEU A 209 -13.47 6.74 23.89
C LEU A 209 -12.55 7.58 23.00
N LEU A 210 -13.01 8.73 22.49
CA LEU A 210 -12.17 9.69 21.77
C LEU A 210 -11.04 10.20 22.64
N LEU A 211 -11.34 10.61 23.89
CA LEU A 211 -10.32 11.11 24.81
C LEU A 211 -9.29 10.04 25.17
N ALA A 212 -9.74 8.80 25.41
CA ALA A 212 -8.86 7.67 25.65
C ALA A 212 -8.00 7.36 24.40
N PHE A 213 -8.58 7.41 23.20
CA PHE A 213 -7.84 7.21 21.97
C PHE A 213 -6.77 8.29 21.76
N VAL A 214 -7.11 9.57 21.91
CA VAL A 214 -6.15 10.68 21.73
C VAL A 214 -5.02 10.63 22.76
N THR A 215 -5.30 10.19 23.99
CA THR A 215 -4.26 10.07 25.04
C THR A 215 -3.39 8.82 24.88
N LEU A 216 -3.96 7.70 24.41
CA LEU A 216 -3.23 6.44 24.23
C LEU A 216 -2.50 6.36 22.88
N LEU A 217 -2.98 7.05 21.84
CA LEU A 217 -2.40 6.97 20.50
C LEU A 217 -0.89 7.26 20.50
N PRO A 218 -0.36 8.32 21.16
CA PRO A 218 1.09 8.58 21.19
C PRO A 218 1.90 7.45 21.82
N LEU A 219 1.36 6.79 22.85
CA LEU A 219 2.02 5.70 23.57
C LEU A 219 2.11 4.42 22.72
N VAL A 220 1.06 4.15 21.94
CA VAL A 220 0.96 2.95 21.09
C VAL A 220 1.53 3.21 19.68
N PHE A 221 1.69 4.48 19.29
CA PHE A 221 2.13 4.90 17.97
C PHE A 221 3.44 4.22 17.54
N GLY A 222 4.46 4.22 18.40
CA GLY A 222 5.74 3.58 18.09
C GLY A 222 5.61 2.07 17.81
N HIS A 223 4.71 1.39 18.52
CA HIS A 223 4.44 -0.03 18.29
C HIS A 223 3.69 -0.28 16.98
N ILE A 224 2.68 0.54 16.66
CA ILE A 224 1.93 0.46 15.40
C ILE A 224 2.86 0.75 14.22
N ALA A 225 3.66 1.81 14.33
CA ALA A 225 4.66 2.21 13.33
C ALA A 225 5.67 1.08 13.05
N ALA A 226 6.27 0.50 14.09
CA ALA A 226 7.22 -0.60 13.95
C ALA A 226 6.60 -1.84 13.31
N ARG A 227 5.34 -2.17 13.66
CA ARG A 227 4.62 -3.32 13.08
C ARG A 227 4.25 -3.07 11.62
N LEU A 228 3.87 -1.86 11.27
CA LEU A 228 3.53 -1.45 9.90
C LEU A 228 4.78 -1.46 9.00
N ALA A 229 5.89 -0.91 9.47
CA ALA A 229 7.17 -0.97 8.76
C ALA A 229 7.64 -2.42 8.57
N GLY A 230 7.58 -3.25 9.62
CA GLY A 230 7.94 -4.66 9.54
C GLY A 230 7.07 -5.45 8.55
N ALA A 231 5.75 -5.19 8.51
CA ALA A 231 4.85 -5.84 7.56
C ALA A 231 5.07 -5.40 6.11
N LEU A 232 5.39 -4.13 5.88
CA LEU A 232 5.75 -3.63 4.55
C LEU A 232 7.10 -4.20 4.08
N ALA A 233 8.08 -4.30 4.98
CA ALA A 233 9.42 -4.82 4.66
C ALA A 233 9.39 -6.29 4.30
N THR A 234 8.66 -7.10 5.07
CA THR A 234 8.47 -8.52 4.73
C THR A 234 7.63 -8.70 3.48
N GLY A 235 6.66 -7.82 3.22
CA GLY A 235 5.89 -7.85 1.98
C GLY A 235 6.74 -7.59 0.74
N LEU A 236 7.60 -6.56 0.77
CA LEU A 236 8.50 -6.22 -0.33
C LEU A 236 9.65 -7.23 -0.48
N GLY A 237 10.22 -7.72 0.62
CA GLY A 237 11.29 -8.73 0.59
C GLY A 237 10.84 -10.11 0.09
N LEU A 238 9.54 -10.37 -0.02
CA LEU A 238 8.99 -11.57 -0.67
C LEU A 238 8.65 -11.35 -2.16
N LEU A 239 8.60 -10.09 -2.59
CA LEU A 239 8.35 -9.72 -3.99
C LEU A 239 9.64 -9.61 -4.81
N GLY A 240 10.78 -9.36 -4.15
CA GLY A 240 12.14 -9.28 -4.71
C GLY A 240 12.97 -10.54 -4.48
#